data_AF-A0A1V5IKF3-F1
#
_entry.id   AF-A0A1V5IKF3-F1
#
_cell.length_a   1.000
_cell.length_b   1.000
_cell.length_c   1.000
_cell.angle_alpha   90.00
_cell.angle_beta   90.00
_cell.angle_gamma   90.00
#
_symmetry.space_group_name_H-M   'P 1'
#
loop_
_entity.id
_entity.type
_entity.pdbx_description
1 polymer ?
#
loop_
_entity_poly.entity_id
_entity_poly.type
_entity_poly.pdbx_seq_one_letter_code
_entity_poly.pdbx_strand_id
1 'polypeptide(L)'
;MKEQEALIATAEDRLSSLEQELYTELLRKLNDGVPSLQSVARGIAAIDAAAALAEAAVLQQYTRPVIDETQDILIREGRHPIVEPGMKGGFVPNDTVLSSSDCQIQIITGANMAGKSTYMRSVALTVVMAQAGSFVPAAHARIGIVDRIFTRVGAFDDLASGQSTFMVEMIELANILNNVTPRSLVILDEIGRGTSTLDGYCIARAVLDFLHGKGASGPKTLFATHFHELASAENDLKRVRTYHFAVKDTGNDVIFLRKLIPGATDRSYGIHVASLAGLPGRVITRASALMEEFIRGEGAGGPRVQRYTQMLLVDPPPLVEHPVVSDLKKIDPDQLTPRDALEILYELKQLAGERKRE
;
A
#
# COMPACT_ATOMS: atom_id res chain seq x y z
N MET A 1 -53.43 -53.16 -40.91
CA MET A 1 -52.40 -52.10 -40.82
C MET A 1 -52.75 -51.10 -39.72
N LYS A 2 -53.77 -50.24 -39.84
CA LYS A 2 -54.09 -49.23 -38.81
C LYS A 2 -54.32 -49.76 -37.38
N GLU A 3 -55.00 -50.89 -37.20
CA GLU A 3 -55.17 -51.49 -35.86
C GLU A 3 -53.86 -52.03 -35.27
N GLN A 4 -52.98 -52.58 -36.09
CA GLN A 4 -51.65 -53.05 -35.64
C GLN A 4 -50.73 -51.87 -35.31
N GLU A 5 -50.77 -50.80 -36.08
CA GLU A 5 -50.04 -49.55 -35.81
C GLU A 5 -50.49 -48.91 -34.49
N ALA A 6 -51.81 -48.85 -34.24
CA ALA A 6 -52.34 -48.35 -32.97
C ALA A 6 -51.91 -49.22 -31.78
N LEU A 7 -51.87 -50.55 -31.95
CA LEU A 7 -51.46 -51.48 -30.90
C LEU A 7 -49.95 -51.39 -30.60
N ILE A 8 -49.12 -51.18 -31.62
CA ILE A 8 -47.68 -50.92 -31.48
C ILE A 8 -47.44 -49.59 -30.75
N ALA A 9 -48.09 -48.50 -31.19
CA ALA A 9 -47.95 -47.20 -30.55
C ALA A 9 -48.37 -47.23 -29.06
N THR A 10 -49.48 -47.92 -28.75
CA THR A 10 -49.93 -48.10 -27.36
C THR A 10 -48.95 -48.93 -26.52
N ALA A 11 -48.28 -49.91 -27.13
CA ALA A 11 -47.26 -50.71 -26.45
C ALA A 11 -45.98 -49.91 -26.19
N GLU A 12 -45.55 -49.09 -27.15
CA GLU A 12 -44.41 -48.17 -27.00
C GLU A 12 -44.65 -47.13 -25.90
N ASP A 13 -45.84 -46.52 -25.86
CA ASP A 13 -46.23 -45.58 -24.80
C ASP A 13 -46.23 -46.23 -23.41
N ARG A 14 -46.72 -47.47 -23.31
CA ARG A 14 -46.68 -48.23 -22.05
C ARG A 14 -45.27 -48.59 -21.62
N LEU A 15 -44.41 -48.95 -22.57
CA LEU A 15 -43.01 -49.29 -22.31
C LEU A 15 -42.25 -48.07 -21.79
N SER A 16 -42.42 -46.92 -22.45
CA SER A 16 -41.86 -45.63 -22.04
C SER A 16 -42.37 -45.19 -20.65
N SER A 17 -43.68 -45.34 -20.40
CA SER A 17 -44.27 -45.01 -19.10
C SER A 17 -43.69 -45.87 -17.97
N LEU A 18 -43.56 -47.18 -18.20
CA LEU A 18 -42.99 -48.12 -17.23
C LEU A 18 -41.50 -47.84 -16.98
N GLU A 19 -40.74 -47.51 -18.02
CA GLU A 19 -39.33 -47.13 -17.89
C GLU A 19 -39.16 -45.87 -17.03
N GLN A 20 -39.99 -44.85 -17.27
CA GLN A 20 -39.94 -43.61 -16.50
C GLN A 20 -40.34 -43.83 -15.02
N GLU A 21 -41.31 -44.72 -14.77
CA GLU A 21 -41.71 -45.09 -13.41
C GLU A 21 -40.57 -45.82 -12.67
N LEU A 22 -39.96 -46.83 -13.31
CA LEU A 22 -38.82 -47.56 -12.75
C LEU A 22 -37.59 -46.66 -12.51
N TYR A 23 -37.30 -45.75 -13.44
CA TYR A 23 -36.22 -44.77 -13.28
C TYR A 23 -36.48 -43.82 -12.11
N THR A 24 -37.70 -43.33 -11.96
CA THR A 24 -38.08 -42.45 -10.84
C THR A 24 -38.01 -43.19 -9.51
N GLU A 25 -38.41 -44.45 -9.46
CA GLU A 25 -38.28 -45.30 -8.26
C GLU A 25 -36.80 -45.53 -7.90
N LEU A 26 -35.96 -45.80 -8.90
CA LEU A 26 -34.52 -45.93 -8.71
C LEU A 26 -33.91 -44.64 -8.14
N LEU A 27 -34.25 -43.47 -8.70
CA LEU A 27 -33.77 -42.19 -8.19
C LEU A 27 -34.22 -41.95 -6.74
N ARG A 28 -35.46 -42.29 -6.37
CA ARG A 28 -35.93 -42.20 -4.98
C ARG A 28 -35.11 -43.09 -4.05
N LYS A 29 -34.84 -44.33 -4.44
CA LYS A 29 -34.00 -45.26 -3.65
C LYS A 29 -32.56 -44.75 -3.49
N LEU A 30 -31.99 -44.14 -4.54
CA LEU A 30 -30.64 -43.58 -4.49
C LEU A 30 -30.57 -42.29 -3.67
N ASN A 31 -31.66 -41.53 -3.58
CA ASN A 31 -31.72 -40.26 -2.86
C ASN A 31 -31.37 -40.41 -1.37
N ASP A 32 -31.78 -41.51 -0.75
CA ASP A 32 -31.44 -41.83 0.65
C ASP A 32 -29.93 -42.01 0.86
N GLY A 33 -29.19 -42.39 -0.19
CA GLY A 33 -27.74 -42.55 -0.18
C GLY A 33 -26.95 -41.25 -0.43
N VAL A 34 -27.59 -40.20 -0.95
CA VAL A 34 -26.92 -38.92 -1.31
C VAL A 34 -26.16 -38.29 -0.14
N PRO A 35 -26.71 -38.21 1.09
CA PRO A 35 -25.97 -37.65 2.22
C PRO A 35 -24.67 -38.42 2.53
N SER A 36 -24.68 -39.74 2.39
CA SER A 36 -23.49 -40.58 2.59
C SER A 36 -22.44 -40.30 1.50
N LEU A 37 -22.85 -40.23 0.23
CA LEU A 37 -21.97 -39.89 -0.88
C LEU A 37 -21.35 -38.49 -0.72
N GLN A 38 -22.13 -37.50 -0.27
CA GLN A 38 -21.62 -36.15 0.01
C GLN A 38 -20.59 -36.15 1.16
N SER A 39 -20.81 -36.98 2.19
CA SER A 39 -19.84 -37.15 3.28
C SER A 39 -18.52 -37.73 2.78
N VAL A 40 -18.59 -38.78 1.95
CA VAL A 40 -17.41 -39.38 1.32
C VAL A 40 -16.69 -38.37 0.43
N ALA A 41 -17.42 -37.62 -0.40
CA ALA A 41 -16.85 -36.60 -1.27
C ALA A 41 -16.12 -35.50 -0.47
N ARG A 42 -16.67 -35.04 0.66
CA ARG A 42 -15.98 -34.10 1.56
C ARG A 42 -14.72 -34.70 2.18
N GLY A 43 -14.76 -35.98 2.54
CA GLY A 43 -13.58 -36.71 3.05
C GLY A 43 -12.47 -36.78 2.01
N ILE A 44 -12.80 -37.14 0.77
CA ILE A 44 -11.85 -37.17 -0.36
C ILE A 44 -11.29 -35.76 -0.62
N ALA A 45 -12.14 -34.74 -0.65
CA ALA A 45 -11.71 -33.36 -0.87
C ALA A 45 -10.72 -32.86 0.20
N ALA A 46 -10.93 -33.23 1.47
CA ALA A 46 -10.00 -32.87 2.54
C ALA A 46 -8.63 -33.56 2.38
N ILE A 47 -8.62 -34.82 1.96
CA ILE A 47 -7.38 -35.57 1.69
C ILE A 47 -6.65 -34.98 0.49
N ASP A 48 -7.36 -34.68 -0.60
CA ASP A 48 -6.80 -34.11 -1.82
C ASP A 48 -6.16 -32.74 -1.56
N ALA A 49 -6.88 -31.85 -0.85
CA ALA A 49 -6.35 -30.55 -0.46
C ALA A 49 -5.09 -30.67 0.42
N ALA A 50 -5.09 -31.55 1.43
CA ALA A 50 -3.93 -31.76 2.29
C ALA A 50 -2.74 -32.36 1.53
N ALA A 51 -2.98 -33.31 0.61
CA ALA A 51 -1.97 -33.91 -0.22
C ALA A 51 -1.33 -32.89 -1.18
N ALA A 52 -2.15 -32.06 -1.83
CA ALA A 52 -1.66 -31.01 -2.72
C ALA A 52 -0.78 -29.97 -1.99
N LEU A 53 -1.17 -29.56 -0.77
CA LEU A 53 -0.36 -28.66 0.06
C LEU A 53 0.96 -29.31 0.50
N ALA A 54 0.93 -30.60 0.84
CA ALA A 54 2.13 -31.34 1.21
C ALA A 54 3.09 -31.52 0.03
N GLU A 55 2.57 -31.84 -1.16
CA GLU A 55 3.35 -31.93 -2.39
C GLU A 55 4.02 -30.59 -2.72
N ALA A 56 3.25 -29.49 -2.71
CA ALA A 56 3.80 -28.15 -2.92
C ALA A 56 4.88 -27.80 -1.89
N ALA A 57 4.68 -28.18 -0.62
CA ALA A 57 5.67 -27.94 0.44
C ALA A 57 6.98 -28.68 0.20
N VAL A 58 6.93 -29.93 -0.27
CA VAL A 58 8.12 -30.72 -0.60
C VAL A 58 8.83 -30.17 -1.83
N LEU A 59 8.09 -29.90 -2.91
CA LEU A 59 8.66 -29.43 -4.17
C LEU A 59 9.30 -28.05 -4.05
N GLN A 60 8.70 -27.14 -3.27
CA GLN A 60 9.15 -25.75 -3.13
C GLN A 60 9.95 -25.49 -1.83
N GLN A 61 10.25 -26.55 -1.08
CA GLN A 61 10.99 -26.49 0.19
C GLN A 61 10.35 -25.52 1.19
N TYR A 62 9.05 -25.65 1.42
CA TYR A 62 8.33 -24.84 2.40
C TYR A 62 8.50 -25.41 3.81
N THR A 63 8.41 -24.53 4.80
CA THR A 63 8.56 -24.88 6.21
C THR A 63 7.22 -24.77 6.93
N ARG A 64 6.98 -25.64 7.92
CA ARG A 64 5.79 -25.56 8.77
C ARG A 64 5.87 -24.30 9.64
N PRO A 65 4.94 -23.35 9.52
CA PRO A 65 4.93 -22.17 10.38
C PRO A 65 4.48 -22.51 11.80
N VAL A 66 4.94 -21.73 12.77
CA VAL A 66 4.36 -21.69 14.12
C VAL A 66 3.25 -20.65 14.13
N ILE A 67 2.01 -21.06 14.40
CA ILE A 67 0.87 -20.15 14.58
C ILE A 67 0.59 -19.98 16.07
N ASP A 68 0.41 -18.74 16.52
CA ASP A 68 0.07 -18.45 17.92
C ASP A 68 -0.86 -17.22 18.07
N GLU A 69 -1.20 -16.90 19.32
CA GLU A 69 -2.07 -15.76 19.68
C GLU A 69 -1.31 -14.45 19.90
N THR A 70 0.00 -14.42 19.63
CA THR A 70 0.78 -13.18 19.73
C THR A 70 0.42 -12.22 18.61
N GLN A 71 0.95 -11.00 18.67
CA GLN A 71 0.82 -10.04 17.58
C GLN A 71 2.06 -9.98 16.70
N ASP A 72 2.95 -10.97 16.79
CA ASP A 72 4.25 -10.94 16.12
C ASP A 72 4.20 -11.67 14.77
N ILE A 73 4.89 -11.13 13.77
CA ILE A 73 5.18 -11.81 12.50
C ILE A 73 6.69 -11.87 12.36
N LEU A 74 7.23 -13.08 12.42
CA LEU A 74 8.64 -13.37 12.22
C LEU A 74 8.78 -14.31 11.02
N ILE A 75 9.47 -13.85 10.00
CA ILE A 75 9.78 -14.64 8.80
C ILE A 75 11.28 -14.54 8.58
N ARG A 76 11.97 -15.68 8.50
CA ARG A 76 13.40 -15.78 8.16
C ARG A 76 13.55 -16.37 6.79
N GLU A 77 14.36 -15.71 5.97
CA GLU A 77 14.57 -16.04 4.57
C GLU A 77 13.25 -16.26 3.80
N GLY A 78 12.31 -15.31 3.96
CA GLY A 78 11.03 -15.32 3.28
C GLY A 78 11.18 -15.13 1.77
N ARG A 79 10.41 -15.91 1.01
CA ARG A 79 10.40 -15.95 -0.45
C ARG A 79 9.00 -15.71 -0.99
N HIS A 80 8.89 -15.31 -2.25
CA HIS A 80 7.59 -15.05 -2.88
C HIS A 80 7.10 -16.30 -3.62
N PRO A 81 6.01 -16.95 -3.20
CA PRO A 81 5.62 -18.30 -3.67
C PRO A 81 5.27 -18.35 -5.17
N ILE A 82 4.84 -17.22 -5.76
CA ILE A 82 4.51 -17.12 -7.19
C ILE A 82 5.70 -16.65 -8.05
N VAL A 83 6.58 -15.79 -7.52
CA VAL A 83 7.64 -15.15 -8.31
C VAL A 83 8.91 -16.01 -8.32
N GLU A 84 9.19 -16.70 -7.21
CA GLU A 84 10.37 -17.56 -7.06
C GLU A 84 10.47 -18.63 -8.16
N PRO A 85 9.42 -19.43 -8.47
CA PRO A 85 9.53 -20.49 -9.49
C PRO A 85 9.87 -19.98 -10.90
N GLY A 86 9.52 -18.72 -11.21
CA GLY A 86 9.78 -18.10 -12.51
C GLY A 86 11.16 -17.44 -12.64
N MET A 87 11.92 -17.32 -11.56
CA MET A 87 13.21 -16.60 -11.57
C MET A 87 14.39 -17.52 -11.89
N LYS A 88 14.88 -17.48 -13.14
CA LYS A 88 16.06 -18.25 -13.60
C LYS A 88 17.37 -17.97 -12.84
N GLY A 89 17.51 -16.79 -12.24
CA GLY A 89 18.71 -16.38 -11.50
C GLY A 89 18.65 -16.61 -9.98
N GLY A 90 17.62 -17.31 -9.50
CA GLY A 90 17.33 -17.45 -8.07
C GLY A 90 16.56 -16.25 -7.49
N PHE A 91 15.87 -16.50 -6.38
CA PHE A 91 15.15 -15.48 -5.62
C PHE A 91 15.99 -15.10 -4.39
N VAL A 92 16.11 -13.79 -4.09
CA VAL A 92 16.84 -13.31 -2.90
C VAL A 92 15.88 -13.28 -1.70
N PRO A 93 16.06 -14.14 -0.69
CA PRO A 93 15.14 -14.20 0.43
C PRO A 93 15.36 -13.04 1.42
N ASN A 94 14.28 -12.61 2.06
CA ASN A 94 14.28 -11.47 2.98
C ASN A 94 13.65 -11.81 4.32
N ASP A 95 14.20 -11.22 5.37
CA ASP A 95 13.68 -11.38 6.73
C ASP A 95 12.57 -10.35 6.98
N THR A 96 11.60 -10.72 7.80
CA THR A 96 10.55 -9.82 8.29
C THR A 96 10.41 -10.00 9.78
N VAL A 97 10.48 -8.89 10.52
CA VAL A 97 10.17 -8.83 11.95
C VAL A 97 9.15 -7.73 12.15
N LEU A 98 7.91 -8.09 12.45
CA LEU A 98 6.86 -7.16 12.86
C LEU A 98 6.38 -7.55 14.25
N SER A 99 6.34 -6.61 15.18
CA SER A 99 5.84 -6.80 16.54
C SER A 99 5.16 -5.54 17.03
N SER A 100 4.07 -5.66 17.78
CA SER A 100 3.40 -4.52 18.39
C SER A 100 4.21 -3.83 19.48
N SER A 101 5.30 -4.45 19.95
CA SER A 101 6.15 -3.93 21.02
C SER A 101 7.39 -3.17 20.52
N ASP A 102 8.03 -3.65 19.45
CA ASP A 102 9.31 -3.14 18.96
C ASP A 102 9.21 -2.62 17.51
N CYS A 103 9.09 -3.50 16.51
CA CYS A 103 8.97 -3.10 15.11
C CYS A 103 7.52 -3.22 14.62
N GLN A 104 6.67 -2.24 14.95
CA GLN A 104 5.26 -2.28 14.54
C GLN A 104 5.09 -1.87 13.08
N ILE A 105 5.80 -0.81 12.68
CA ILE A 105 5.75 -0.25 11.33
C ILE A 105 7.15 -0.32 10.72
N GLN A 106 7.27 -0.97 9.56
CA GLN A 106 8.46 -0.89 8.73
C GLN A 106 8.25 0.14 7.63
N ILE A 107 9.02 1.23 7.66
CA ILE A 107 9.10 2.16 6.53
C ILE A 107 10.10 1.60 5.54
N ILE A 108 9.67 1.36 4.31
CA ILE A 108 10.47 0.73 3.26
C ILE A 108 10.75 1.76 2.18
N THR A 109 12.01 2.12 2.03
CA THR A 109 12.50 3.06 1.02
C THR A 109 13.33 2.36 -0.05
N GLY A 110 13.59 3.05 -1.16
CA GLY A 110 14.41 2.57 -2.26
C GLY A 110 13.72 2.68 -3.62
N ALA A 111 14.45 2.41 -4.70
CA ALA A 111 13.93 2.54 -6.06
C ALA A 111 12.74 1.58 -6.33
N ASN A 112 11.87 1.92 -7.28
CA ASN A 112 10.66 1.14 -7.59
C ASN A 112 10.98 -0.27 -8.09
N MET A 113 12.09 -0.44 -8.80
CA MET A 113 12.57 -1.73 -9.29
C MET A 113 13.35 -2.55 -8.25
N ALA A 114 13.51 -2.04 -7.02
CA ALA A 114 14.34 -2.69 -6.00
C ALA A 114 13.67 -3.91 -5.34
N GLY A 115 12.35 -4.10 -5.52
CA GLY A 115 11.61 -5.25 -4.99
C GLY A 115 10.68 -4.96 -3.81
N LYS A 116 10.38 -3.69 -3.51
CA LYS A 116 9.50 -3.26 -2.40
C LYS A 116 8.14 -3.98 -2.41
N SER A 117 7.40 -3.86 -3.51
CA SER A 117 6.06 -4.47 -3.63
C SER A 117 6.12 -5.99 -3.60
N THR A 118 7.15 -6.60 -4.19
CA THR A 118 7.37 -8.06 -4.13
C THR A 118 7.59 -8.53 -2.70
N TYR A 119 8.43 -7.84 -1.92
CA TYR A 119 8.65 -8.17 -0.52
C TYR A 119 7.36 -8.05 0.30
N MET A 120 6.65 -6.93 0.20
CA MET A 120 5.42 -6.73 0.99
C MET A 120 4.34 -7.77 0.65
N ARG A 121 4.15 -8.07 -0.65
CA ARG A 121 3.23 -9.12 -1.08
C ARG A 121 3.66 -10.51 -0.59
N SER A 122 4.96 -10.80 -0.54
CA SER A 122 5.46 -12.08 -0.02
C SER A 122 5.14 -12.27 1.47
N VAL A 123 5.21 -11.22 2.28
CA VAL A 123 4.81 -11.26 3.69
C VAL A 123 3.31 -11.53 3.80
N ALA A 124 2.49 -10.82 3.03
CA ALA A 124 1.03 -11.01 3.02
C ALA A 124 0.65 -12.45 2.65
N LEU A 125 1.22 -12.96 1.57
CA LEU A 125 0.97 -14.32 1.08
C LEU A 125 1.43 -15.37 2.10
N THR A 126 2.56 -15.14 2.77
CA THR A 126 3.06 -16.03 3.83
C THR A 126 2.06 -16.12 5.00
N VAL A 127 1.47 -15.01 5.41
CA VAL A 127 0.41 -14.99 6.44
C VAL A 127 -0.84 -15.74 5.98
N VAL A 128 -1.31 -15.49 4.76
CA VAL A 128 -2.48 -16.17 4.18
C VAL A 128 -2.25 -17.69 4.11
N MET A 129 -1.10 -18.12 3.60
CA MET A 129 -0.75 -19.53 3.49
C MET A 129 -0.69 -20.21 4.87
N ALA A 130 -0.10 -19.54 5.86
CA ALA A 130 0.00 -20.09 7.21
C ALA A 130 -1.38 -20.26 7.86
N GLN A 131 -2.27 -19.25 7.76
CA GLN A 131 -3.63 -19.32 8.31
C GLN A 131 -4.58 -20.20 7.49
N ALA A 132 -4.26 -20.49 6.22
CA ALA A 132 -4.95 -21.50 5.42
C ALA A 132 -4.54 -22.94 5.79
N GLY A 133 -3.56 -23.13 6.68
CA GLY A 133 -3.05 -24.44 7.11
C GLY A 133 -1.95 -25.01 6.22
N SER A 134 -1.35 -24.20 5.35
CA SER A 134 -0.23 -24.60 4.49
C SER A 134 1.13 -24.40 5.17
N PHE A 135 2.14 -25.11 4.66
CA PHE A 135 3.54 -24.73 4.85
C PHE A 135 3.83 -23.44 4.09
N VAL A 136 4.88 -22.71 4.47
CA VAL A 136 5.19 -21.38 3.95
C VAL A 136 6.58 -21.26 3.32
N PRO A 137 6.77 -20.35 2.34
CA PRO A 137 8.03 -20.16 1.60
C PRO A 137 9.09 -19.41 2.43
N ALA A 138 9.58 -20.02 3.52
CA ALA A 138 10.57 -19.43 4.42
C ALA A 138 11.46 -20.53 5.04
N ALA A 139 12.65 -20.15 5.51
CA ALA A 139 13.48 -21.05 6.31
C ALA A 139 12.90 -21.24 7.72
N HIS A 140 12.28 -20.20 8.27
CA HIS A 140 11.53 -20.26 9.52
C HIS A 140 10.41 -19.21 9.53
N ALA A 141 9.26 -19.54 10.09
CA ALA A 141 8.16 -18.60 10.24
C ALA A 141 7.41 -18.81 11.56
N ARG A 142 7.12 -17.71 12.26
CA ARG A 142 6.20 -17.63 13.40
C ARG A 142 5.22 -16.49 13.14
N ILE A 143 3.93 -16.80 13.11
CA ILE A 143 2.88 -15.88 12.71
C ILE A 143 1.79 -15.88 13.77
N GLY A 144 1.68 -14.76 14.48
CA GLY A 144 0.54 -14.43 15.30
C GLY A 144 -0.71 -14.22 14.44
N ILE A 145 -1.86 -14.73 14.88
CA ILE A 145 -3.10 -14.69 14.11
C ILE A 145 -3.47 -13.25 13.73
N VAL A 146 -3.63 -13.03 12.43
CA VAL A 146 -4.08 -11.80 11.79
C VAL A 146 -5.56 -11.91 11.47
N ASP A 147 -6.34 -10.91 11.85
CA ASP A 147 -7.78 -10.87 11.61
C ASP A 147 -8.12 -10.42 10.18
N ARG A 148 -7.39 -9.40 9.68
CA ARG A 148 -7.56 -8.81 8.35
C ARG A 148 -6.22 -8.36 7.77
N ILE A 149 -6.07 -8.55 6.47
CA ILE A 149 -4.97 -7.99 5.69
C ILE A 149 -5.53 -6.86 4.84
N PHE A 150 -5.06 -5.65 5.07
CA PHE A 150 -5.39 -4.47 4.29
C PHE A 150 -4.25 -4.17 3.33
N THR A 151 -4.59 -3.96 2.06
CA THR A 151 -3.58 -3.65 1.04
C THR A 151 -4.02 -2.44 0.24
N ARG A 152 -3.13 -1.46 0.16
CA ARG A 152 -3.14 -0.43 -0.86
C ARG A 152 -1.85 -0.58 -1.65
N VAL A 153 -1.89 -1.46 -2.65
CA VAL A 153 -0.78 -1.71 -3.56
C VAL A 153 -1.30 -1.39 -4.94
N GLY A 154 -0.73 -0.37 -5.59
CA GLY A 154 -1.24 0.18 -6.85
C GLY A 154 -1.67 -0.91 -7.83
N ALA A 155 -2.94 -0.88 -8.23
CA ALA A 155 -3.50 -1.65 -9.33
C ALA A 155 -3.97 -0.67 -10.41
N PHE A 156 -3.93 -1.15 -11.65
CA PHE A 156 -4.16 -0.43 -12.90
C PHE A 156 -5.30 0.61 -12.82
N ASP A 157 -5.03 1.76 -13.44
CA ASP A 157 -5.98 2.86 -13.64
C ASP A 157 -7.33 2.33 -14.12
N ASP A 158 -8.31 2.29 -13.23
CA ASP A 158 -9.71 2.09 -13.60
C ASP A 158 -10.27 3.43 -14.09
N LEU A 159 -9.87 3.79 -15.32
CA LEU A 159 -10.37 4.97 -16.03
C LEU A 159 -11.89 4.90 -16.30
N ALA A 160 -12.56 3.77 -16.03
CA ALA A 160 -13.97 3.58 -16.33
C ALA A 160 -14.92 4.21 -15.30
N SER A 161 -14.43 4.61 -14.12
CA SER A 161 -15.27 5.09 -13.01
C SER A 161 -15.55 6.59 -13.00
N GLY A 162 -14.89 7.39 -13.85
CA GLY A 162 -15.00 8.85 -13.85
C GLY A 162 -14.49 9.55 -12.57
N GLN A 163 -13.87 8.81 -11.64
CA GLN A 163 -13.25 9.36 -10.44
C GLN A 163 -11.75 9.60 -10.66
N SER A 164 -11.21 10.65 -10.03
CA SER A 164 -9.76 10.88 -9.99
C SER A 164 -9.06 9.69 -9.34
N THR A 165 -7.94 9.24 -9.90
CA THR A 165 -7.10 8.17 -9.33
C THR A 165 -6.71 8.44 -7.88
N PHE A 166 -6.51 9.71 -7.54
CA PHE A 166 -6.26 10.15 -6.17
C PHE A 166 -7.49 10.00 -5.25
N MET A 167 -8.71 10.24 -5.76
CA MET A 167 -9.93 10.04 -4.96
C MET A 167 -10.14 8.56 -4.63
N VAL A 168 -9.93 7.67 -5.62
CA VAL A 168 -10.00 6.21 -5.41
C VAL A 168 -8.98 5.79 -4.35
N GLU A 169 -7.75 6.31 -4.44
CA GLU A 169 -6.71 6.09 -3.43
C GLU A 169 -7.15 6.54 -2.02
N MET A 170 -7.79 7.71 -1.90
CA MET A 170 -8.29 8.21 -0.60
C MET A 170 -9.46 7.39 -0.06
N ILE A 171 -10.35 6.89 -0.91
CA ILE A 171 -11.46 6.00 -0.50
C ILE A 171 -10.91 4.66 0.01
N GLU A 172 -9.94 4.07 -0.70
CA GLU A 172 -9.28 2.84 -0.27
C GLU A 172 -8.58 3.05 1.07
N LEU A 173 -7.82 4.13 1.20
CA LEU A 173 -7.15 4.49 2.45
C LEU A 173 -8.14 4.70 3.59
N ALA A 174 -9.25 5.43 3.36
CA ALA A 174 -10.29 5.63 4.36
C ALA A 174 -10.92 4.30 4.81
N ASN A 175 -11.17 3.37 3.88
CA ASN A 175 -11.66 2.04 4.21
C ASN A 175 -10.68 1.26 5.11
N ILE A 176 -9.38 1.37 4.85
CA ILE A 176 -8.35 0.76 5.70
C ILE A 176 -8.41 1.38 7.10
N LEU A 177 -8.32 2.70 7.21
CA LEU A 177 -8.22 3.38 8.50
C LEU A 177 -9.47 3.19 9.38
N ASN A 178 -10.66 3.12 8.77
CA ASN A 178 -11.92 2.94 9.51
C ASN A 178 -12.15 1.51 10.01
N ASN A 179 -11.47 0.51 9.45
CA ASN A 179 -11.73 -0.92 9.75
C ASN A 179 -10.54 -1.65 10.36
N VAL A 180 -9.40 -0.99 10.51
CA VAL A 180 -8.18 -1.61 11.02
C VAL A 180 -8.25 -1.90 12.52
N THR A 181 -7.70 -3.04 12.94
CA THR A 181 -7.60 -3.43 14.35
C THR A 181 -6.13 -3.64 14.75
N PRO A 182 -5.80 -3.74 16.05
CA PRO A 182 -4.43 -4.05 16.49
C PRO A 182 -3.90 -5.40 15.98
N ARG A 183 -4.79 -6.33 15.61
CA ARG A 183 -4.40 -7.64 15.05
C ARG A 183 -4.20 -7.61 13.53
N SER A 184 -4.60 -6.55 12.86
CA SER A 184 -4.52 -6.45 11.40
C SER A 184 -3.09 -6.31 10.90
N LEU A 185 -2.88 -6.71 9.65
CA LEU A 185 -1.69 -6.43 8.86
C LEU A 185 -2.05 -5.42 7.78
N VAL A 186 -1.35 -4.29 7.74
CA VAL A 186 -1.56 -3.23 6.75
C VAL A 186 -0.36 -3.15 5.83
N ILE A 187 -0.62 -3.05 4.52
CA ILE A 187 0.40 -2.88 3.49
C ILE A 187 0.04 -1.65 2.67
N LEU A 188 0.89 -0.63 2.73
CA LEU A 188 0.73 0.61 1.99
C LEU A 188 1.90 0.77 1.03
N ASP A 189 1.62 1.01 -0.25
CA ASP A 189 2.62 1.22 -1.30
C ASP A 189 2.37 2.57 -2.00
N GLU A 190 3.32 3.49 -1.84
CA GLU A 190 3.35 4.81 -2.52
C GLU A 190 2.10 5.69 -2.32
N ILE A 191 1.60 5.79 -1.09
CA ILE A 191 0.50 6.72 -0.74
C ILE A 191 0.89 8.17 -1.04
N GLY A 192 -0.04 8.97 -1.56
CA GLY A 192 0.10 10.41 -1.76
C GLY A 192 0.77 10.79 -3.07
N ARG A 193 0.96 9.85 -4.01
CA ARG A 193 1.65 10.11 -5.29
C ARG A 193 0.78 10.87 -6.30
N GLY A 194 -0.55 10.77 -6.20
CA GLY A 194 -1.50 11.40 -7.13
C GLY A 194 -1.79 12.89 -6.88
N THR A 195 -1.08 13.55 -5.96
CA THR A 195 -1.33 14.94 -5.54
C THR A 195 -0.03 15.75 -5.43
N SER A 196 -0.11 17.00 -4.96
CA SER A 196 1.06 17.84 -4.71
C SER A 196 2.02 17.14 -3.73
N THR A 197 3.33 17.25 -3.94
CA THR A 197 4.33 16.55 -3.11
C THR A 197 4.19 16.86 -1.62
N LEU A 198 3.85 18.11 -1.29
CA LEU A 198 3.65 18.53 0.10
C LEU A 198 2.38 17.92 0.70
N ASP A 199 1.26 17.96 -0.03
CA ASP A 199 0.01 17.37 0.47
C ASP A 199 0.13 15.85 0.61
N GLY A 200 0.77 15.20 -0.37
CA GLY A 200 1.04 13.76 -0.36
C GLY A 200 1.88 13.34 0.84
N TYR A 201 2.96 14.08 1.12
CA TYR A 201 3.78 13.86 2.32
C TYR A 201 2.98 14.04 3.61
N CYS A 202 2.25 15.15 3.74
CA CYS A 202 1.45 15.45 4.93
C CYS A 202 0.40 14.37 5.21
N ILE A 203 -0.30 13.90 4.17
CA ILE A 203 -1.28 12.81 4.28
C ILE A 203 -0.57 11.52 4.70
N ALA A 204 0.52 11.14 4.01
CA ALA A 204 1.26 9.92 4.33
C ALA A 204 1.80 9.92 5.77
N ARG A 205 2.29 11.07 6.25
CA ARG A 205 2.73 11.25 7.64
C ARG A 205 1.57 11.10 8.63
N ALA A 206 0.44 11.77 8.37
CA ALA A 206 -0.74 11.67 9.23
C ALA A 206 -1.30 10.23 9.30
N VAL A 207 -1.29 9.51 8.17
CA VAL A 207 -1.65 8.09 8.10
C VAL A 207 -0.72 7.24 8.95
N LEU A 208 0.60 7.47 8.84
CA LEU A 208 1.59 6.76 9.62
C LEU A 208 1.39 7.00 11.12
N ASP A 209 1.15 8.24 11.53
CA ASP A 209 0.89 8.59 12.93
C ASP A 209 -0.40 7.94 13.45
N PHE A 210 -1.46 7.91 12.64
CA PHE A 210 -2.70 7.21 12.95
C PHE A 210 -2.47 5.70 13.14
N LEU A 211 -1.78 5.05 12.20
CA LEU A 211 -1.49 3.61 12.25
C LEU A 211 -0.53 3.25 13.39
N HIS A 212 0.38 4.14 13.76
CA HIS A 212 1.24 3.94 14.92
C HIS A 212 0.42 3.82 16.21
N GLY A 213 -0.65 4.63 16.33
CA GLY A 213 -1.55 4.60 17.46
C GLY A 213 -0.90 5.03 18.78
N LYS A 214 -1.64 4.84 19.89
CA LYS A 214 -1.18 5.16 21.26
C LYS A 214 -0.86 3.87 22.00
N GLY A 215 0.35 3.72 22.56
CA GLY A 215 0.76 2.44 23.16
C GLY A 215 0.70 1.31 22.10
N ALA A 216 0.61 0.04 22.49
CA ALA A 216 0.66 -1.10 21.54
C ALA A 216 -0.67 -1.35 20.78
N SER A 217 -1.45 -0.30 20.48
CA SER A 217 -2.79 -0.42 19.87
C SER A 217 -2.81 -0.38 18.34
N GLY A 218 -1.69 -0.06 17.69
CA GLY A 218 -1.65 0.05 16.24
C GLY A 218 -1.47 -1.31 15.54
N PRO A 219 -1.97 -1.47 14.30
CA PRO A 219 -1.72 -2.64 13.48
C PRO A 219 -0.24 -2.78 13.11
N LYS A 220 0.14 -4.01 12.73
CA LYS A 220 1.43 -4.24 12.04
C LYS A 220 1.35 -3.64 10.65
N THR A 221 2.36 -2.89 10.24
CA THR A 221 2.32 -2.16 8.97
C THR A 221 3.62 -2.29 8.20
N LEU A 222 3.51 -2.60 6.90
CA LEU A 222 4.57 -2.40 5.91
C LEU A 222 4.21 -1.15 5.10
N PHE A 223 5.05 -0.13 5.16
CA PHE A 223 4.81 1.16 4.54
C PHE A 223 5.92 1.45 3.54
N ALA A 224 5.71 1.13 2.26
CA ALA A 224 6.61 1.54 1.19
C ALA A 224 6.30 2.97 0.75
N THR A 225 7.34 3.80 0.67
CA THR A 225 7.19 5.21 0.32
C THR A 225 8.32 5.72 -0.58
N HIS A 226 8.03 6.78 -1.33
CA HIS A 226 8.99 7.57 -2.08
C HIS A 226 9.39 8.87 -1.35
N PHE A 227 8.69 9.21 -0.26
CA PHE A 227 9.04 10.35 0.59
C PHE A 227 10.17 9.95 1.54
N HIS A 228 11.39 10.38 1.26
CA HIS A 228 12.56 10.09 2.08
C HIS A 228 12.45 10.74 3.47
N GLU A 229 11.74 11.85 3.56
CA GLU A 229 11.46 12.59 4.79
C GLU A 229 10.69 11.74 5.81
N LEU A 230 9.88 10.77 5.36
CA LEU A 230 9.18 9.87 6.28
C LEU A 230 10.15 8.97 7.05
N ALA A 231 11.37 8.73 6.58
CA ALA A 231 12.36 7.94 7.30
C ALA A 231 12.72 8.56 8.66
N SER A 232 12.62 9.89 8.81
CA SER A 232 12.90 10.55 10.09
C SER A 232 11.86 10.20 11.17
N ALA A 233 10.71 9.63 10.80
CA ALA A 233 9.67 9.18 11.72
C ALA A 233 10.18 8.17 12.76
N GLU A 234 11.20 7.38 12.43
CA GLU A 234 11.82 6.43 13.36
C GLU A 234 12.44 7.11 14.59
N ASN A 235 12.86 8.38 14.46
CA ASN A 235 13.41 9.15 15.59
C ASN A 235 12.32 9.57 16.59
N ASP A 236 11.12 9.85 16.10
CA ASP A 236 10.00 10.35 16.90
C ASP A 236 9.09 9.22 17.41
N LEU A 237 9.01 8.12 16.67
CA LEU A 237 8.08 7.03 16.91
C LEU A 237 8.82 5.74 17.26
N LYS A 238 8.81 5.38 18.55
CA LYS A 238 9.59 4.27 19.12
C LYS A 238 9.41 2.92 18.42
N ARG A 239 8.25 2.68 17.79
CA ARG A 239 7.93 1.41 17.14
C ARG A 239 7.98 1.41 15.61
N VAL A 240 8.54 2.46 15.05
CA VAL A 240 8.82 2.58 13.62
C VAL A 240 10.27 2.19 13.40
N ARG A 241 10.52 1.39 12.36
CA ARG A 241 11.89 1.07 11.92
C ARG A 241 12.00 1.32 10.43
N THR A 242 13.09 1.94 10.00
CA THR A 242 13.33 2.21 8.58
C THR A 242 14.18 1.11 7.98
N TYR A 243 13.81 0.71 6.77
CA TYR A 243 14.55 -0.23 5.94
C TYR A 243 14.67 0.30 4.52
N HIS A 244 15.69 -0.16 3.82
CA HIS A 244 15.84 0.08 2.40
C HIS A 244 16.38 -1.15 1.69
N PHE A 245 16.15 -1.22 0.38
CA PHE A 245 16.76 -2.25 -0.45
C PHE A 245 18.19 -1.89 -0.80
N ALA A 246 19.10 -2.82 -0.54
CA ALA A 246 20.52 -2.66 -0.79
C ALA A 246 20.81 -2.51 -2.29
N VAL A 247 21.66 -1.56 -2.61
CA VAL A 247 22.09 -1.23 -3.96
C VAL A 247 23.61 -1.28 -4.00
N LYS A 248 24.18 -1.98 -4.98
CA LYS A 248 25.63 -2.02 -5.23
C LYS A 248 25.94 -1.13 -6.42
N ASP A 249 26.71 -0.08 -6.17
CA ASP A 249 27.25 0.81 -7.18
C ASP A 249 28.62 0.29 -7.66
N THR A 250 28.78 0.04 -8.96
CA THR A 250 30.04 -0.39 -9.57
C THR A 250 30.73 0.74 -10.35
N GLY A 251 30.31 1.99 -10.16
CA GLY A 251 30.82 3.19 -10.83
C GLY A 251 30.20 3.44 -12.20
N ASN A 252 30.08 2.39 -13.01
CA ASN A 252 29.43 2.45 -14.33
C ASN A 252 27.97 1.94 -14.31
N ASP A 253 27.60 1.13 -13.33
CA ASP A 253 26.31 0.46 -13.24
C ASP A 253 25.81 0.38 -11.80
N VAL A 254 24.50 0.26 -11.66
CA VAL A 254 23.80 0.12 -10.38
C VAL A 254 23.10 -1.24 -10.35
N ILE A 255 23.51 -2.11 -9.43
CA ILE A 255 22.94 -3.44 -9.26
C ILE A 255 22.02 -3.44 -8.03
N PHE A 256 20.73 -3.70 -8.26
CA PHE A 256 19.77 -3.90 -7.18
C PHE A 256 19.93 -5.30 -6.58
N LEU A 257 20.41 -5.37 -5.34
CA LEU A 257 20.68 -6.65 -4.67
C LEU A 257 19.40 -7.35 -4.19
N ARG A 258 18.25 -6.66 -4.20
CA ARG A 258 16.94 -7.17 -3.74
C ARG A 258 16.95 -7.66 -2.28
N LYS A 259 17.95 -7.25 -1.50
CA LYS A 259 18.09 -7.54 -0.06
C LYS A 259 17.64 -6.33 0.74
N LEU A 260 16.69 -6.53 1.64
CA LEU A 260 16.22 -5.52 2.59
C LEU A 260 17.22 -5.42 3.75
N ILE A 261 17.68 -4.20 4.06
CA ILE A 261 18.62 -3.92 5.14
C ILE A 261 18.12 -2.74 5.99
N PRO A 262 18.47 -2.70 7.30
CA PRO A 262 18.05 -1.62 8.19
C PRO A 262 18.64 -0.26 7.79
N GLY A 263 17.93 0.81 8.16
CA GLY A 263 18.33 2.20 7.96
C GLY A 263 17.65 2.87 6.76
N ALA A 264 17.76 4.19 6.69
CA ALA A 264 17.32 5.00 5.56
C ALA A 264 18.39 5.07 4.47
N THR A 265 17.98 5.35 3.23
CA THR A 265 18.89 5.72 2.14
C THR A 265 18.62 7.16 1.70
N ASP A 266 19.69 7.93 1.55
CA ASP A 266 19.73 9.31 1.07
C ASP A 266 19.93 9.40 -0.46
N ARG A 267 20.18 8.27 -1.13
CA ARG A 267 20.49 8.23 -2.56
C ARG A 267 19.25 7.91 -3.39
N SER A 268 18.90 8.83 -4.29
CA SER A 268 17.94 8.57 -5.36
C SER A 268 18.63 7.97 -6.58
N TYR A 269 18.17 6.81 -7.02
CA TYR A 269 18.73 6.09 -8.17
C TYR A 269 17.92 6.31 -9.46
N GLY A 270 16.99 7.28 -9.49
CA GLY A 270 16.09 7.50 -10.62
C GLY A 270 16.82 7.75 -11.95
N ILE A 271 17.86 8.59 -11.93
CA ILE A 271 18.69 8.88 -13.12
C ILE A 271 19.46 7.64 -13.59
N HIS A 272 19.95 6.82 -12.65
CA HIS A 272 20.65 5.57 -12.97
C HIS A 272 19.69 4.52 -13.57
N VAL A 273 18.47 4.41 -13.04
CA VAL A 273 17.42 3.55 -13.63
C VAL A 273 17.09 4.00 -15.05
N ALA A 274 17.06 5.30 -15.32
CA ALA A 274 16.86 5.82 -16.66
C ALA A 274 18.02 5.44 -17.61
N SER A 275 19.26 5.45 -17.11
CA SER A 275 20.43 4.97 -17.87
C SER A 275 20.30 3.48 -18.23
N LEU A 276 19.91 2.64 -17.27
CA LEU A 276 19.66 1.20 -17.48
C LEU A 276 18.50 0.95 -18.47
N ALA A 277 17.50 1.83 -18.49
CA ALA A 277 16.41 1.79 -19.47
C ALA A 277 16.84 2.18 -20.90
N GLY A 278 18.10 2.58 -21.10
CA GLY A 278 18.65 2.92 -22.41
C GLY A 278 18.35 4.34 -22.85
N LEU A 279 18.09 5.27 -21.91
CA LEU A 279 17.92 6.68 -22.28
C LEU A 279 19.22 7.24 -22.88
N PRO A 280 19.14 8.15 -23.88
CA PRO A 280 20.32 8.70 -24.51
C PRO A 280 21.26 9.38 -23.49
N GLY A 281 22.56 9.14 -23.60
CA GLY A 281 23.56 9.67 -22.65
C GLY A 281 23.47 11.18 -22.44
N ARG A 282 23.15 11.95 -23.48
CA ARG A 282 22.93 13.42 -23.36
C ARG A 282 21.82 13.78 -22.37
N VAL A 283 20.74 12.99 -22.29
CA VAL A 283 19.65 13.19 -21.33
C VAL A 283 20.12 12.87 -19.92
N ILE A 284 20.84 11.74 -19.75
CA ILE A 284 21.40 11.34 -18.46
C ILE A 284 22.38 12.38 -17.92
N THR A 285 23.29 12.89 -18.76
CA THR A 285 24.23 13.95 -18.38
C THR A 285 23.50 15.23 -17.97
N ARG A 286 22.47 15.64 -18.72
CA ARG A 286 21.70 16.84 -18.38
C ARG A 286 20.90 16.66 -17.08
N ALA A 287 20.26 15.51 -16.88
CA ALA A 287 19.53 15.20 -15.66
C ALA A 287 20.44 15.21 -14.43
N SER A 288 21.66 14.67 -14.55
CA SER A 288 22.66 14.67 -13.47
C SER A 288 23.11 16.09 -13.13
N ALA A 289 23.38 16.93 -14.14
CA ALA A 289 23.73 18.33 -13.92
C ALA A 289 22.60 19.12 -13.24
N LEU A 290 21.34 18.93 -13.66
CA LEU A 290 20.18 19.55 -13.03
C LEU A 290 20.01 19.12 -11.56
N MET A 291 20.27 17.85 -11.25
CA MET A 291 20.21 17.34 -9.87
C MET A 291 21.29 17.99 -9.00
N GLU A 292 22.52 18.15 -9.51
CA GLU A 292 23.58 18.89 -8.82
C GLU A 292 23.23 20.37 -8.62
N GLU A 293 22.65 21.02 -9.63
CA GLU A 293 22.18 22.41 -9.54
C GLU A 293 21.10 22.54 -8.44
N PHE A 294 20.17 21.60 -8.36
CA PHE A 294 19.10 21.59 -7.36
C PHE A 294 19.64 21.40 -5.93
N ILE A 295 20.52 20.42 -5.73
CA ILE A 295 21.17 20.16 -4.42
C ILE A 295 22.00 21.38 -3.97
N ARG A 296 22.69 22.05 -4.90
CA ARG A 296 23.45 23.28 -4.60
C ARG A 296 22.53 24.49 -4.32
N GLY A 297 21.35 24.54 -4.94
CA GLY A 297 20.37 25.62 -4.79
C GLY A 297 19.58 25.60 -3.47
N GLU A 298 19.45 24.45 -2.80
CA GLU A 298 18.84 24.36 -1.47
C GLU A 298 19.69 25.00 -0.36
N GLY A 299 20.98 25.27 -0.63
CA GLY A 299 21.87 26.00 0.28
C GLY A 299 21.84 27.53 0.17
N ALA A 300 21.18 28.10 -0.86
CA ALA A 300 21.16 29.55 -1.08
C ALA A 300 19.91 29.99 -1.86
N GLY A 301 18.82 30.29 -1.14
CA GLY A 301 17.75 31.20 -1.59
C GLY A 301 17.28 31.07 -3.05
N GLY A 302 16.94 29.85 -3.50
CA GLY A 302 16.48 29.62 -4.87
C GLY A 302 15.09 30.20 -5.19
N PRO A 303 14.76 30.42 -6.49
CA PRO A 303 13.65 31.25 -6.94
C PRO A 303 12.30 30.61 -6.63
N ARG A 304 11.31 31.42 -6.23
CA ARG A 304 9.91 31.01 -6.10
C ARG A 304 9.41 30.46 -7.45
N VAL A 305 9.30 29.14 -7.56
CA VAL A 305 8.50 28.49 -8.60
C VAL A 305 7.08 29.03 -8.47
N GLN A 306 6.59 29.73 -9.50
CA GLN A 306 5.19 30.14 -9.59
C GLN A 306 4.31 28.89 -9.57
N ARG A 307 3.72 28.61 -8.40
CA ARG A 307 2.67 27.60 -8.25
C ARG A 307 1.46 28.12 -9.02
N TYR A 308 1.14 27.49 -10.14
CA TYR A 308 -0.19 27.56 -10.71
C TYR A 308 -1.11 26.72 -9.80
N THR A 309 -1.62 27.35 -8.75
CA THR A 309 -2.73 26.79 -7.99
C THR A 309 -3.94 26.77 -8.93
N GLN A 310 -4.43 25.58 -9.28
CA GLN A 310 -5.79 25.42 -9.80
C GLN A 310 -6.73 26.13 -8.83
N MET A 311 -7.53 27.07 -9.37
CA MET A 311 -8.53 27.82 -8.62
C MET A 311 -9.58 26.87 -8.04
N LEU A 312 -9.40 26.49 -6.78
CA LEU A 312 -10.52 26.20 -5.90
C LEU A 312 -11.05 27.55 -5.42
N LEU A 313 -12.23 27.94 -5.91
CA LEU A 313 -13.04 29.01 -5.34
C LEU A 313 -13.57 28.53 -3.99
N VAL A 314 -12.74 28.61 -2.97
CA VAL A 314 -13.20 28.65 -1.59
C VAL A 314 -13.22 30.11 -1.22
N ASP A 315 -14.42 30.62 -0.87
CA ASP A 315 -14.55 31.99 -0.37
C ASP A 315 -13.53 32.20 0.76
N PRO A 316 -12.68 33.24 0.67
CA PRO A 316 -11.69 33.47 1.71
C PRO A 316 -12.42 33.72 3.03
N PRO A 317 -11.88 33.22 4.17
CA PRO A 317 -12.39 33.63 5.46
C PRO A 317 -12.35 35.18 5.53
N PRO A 318 -13.29 35.82 6.25
CA PRO A 318 -13.35 37.27 6.28
C PRO A 318 -11.99 37.82 6.69
N LEU A 319 -11.38 38.60 5.80
CA LEU A 319 -10.16 39.34 6.09
C LEU A 319 -10.45 40.24 7.28
N VAL A 320 -9.93 39.90 8.45
CA VAL A 320 -9.86 40.84 9.56
C VAL A 320 -8.84 41.89 9.13
N GLU A 321 -9.31 43.00 8.54
CA GLU A 321 -8.44 44.10 8.13
C GLU A 321 -7.65 44.58 9.34
N HIS A 322 -6.32 44.65 9.20
CA HIS A 322 -5.45 45.14 10.25
C HIS A 322 -5.83 46.59 10.57
N PRO A 323 -5.90 47.01 11.85
CA PRO A 323 -6.34 48.37 12.24
C PRO A 323 -5.62 49.50 11.49
N VAL A 324 -4.31 49.30 11.23
CA VAL A 324 -3.46 50.19 10.42
C VAL A 324 -4.01 50.44 9.01
N VAL A 325 -4.56 49.40 8.35
CA VAL A 325 -5.11 49.51 6.99
C VAL A 325 -6.42 50.29 6.99
N SER A 326 -7.25 50.11 8.02
CA SER A 326 -8.48 50.88 8.16
C SER A 326 -8.22 52.37 8.45
N ASP A 327 -7.16 52.69 9.19
CA ASP A 327 -6.84 54.08 9.52
C ASP A 327 -6.11 54.79 8.39
N LEU A 328 -5.27 54.08 7.62
CA LEU A 328 -4.68 54.59 6.38
C LEU A 328 -5.73 55.01 5.35
N LYS A 329 -6.85 54.28 5.23
CA LYS A 329 -7.93 54.61 4.29
C LYS A 329 -8.69 55.90 4.64
N LYS A 330 -8.63 56.35 5.90
CA LYS A 330 -9.36 57.54 6.39
C LYS A 330 -8.53 58.82 6.28
N ILE A 331 -7.24 58.71 5.97
CA ILE A 331 -6.34 59.84 5.88
C ILE A 331 -6.42 60.45 4.48
N ASP A 332 -6.63 61.76 4.43
CA ASP A 332 -6.51 62.57 3.21
C ASP A 332 -5.17 63.31 3.22
N PRO A 333 -4.18 62.87 2.41
CA PRO A 333 -2.83 63.43 2.42
C PRO A 333 -2.78 64.90 2.03
N ASP A 334 -3.73 65.37 1.23
CA ASP A 334 -3.73 66.72 0.67
C ASP A 334 -4.20 67.79 1.69
N GLN A 335 -4.75 67.36 2.83
CA GLN A 335 -5.19 68.25 3.91
C GLN A 335 -4.29 68.24 5.15
N LEU A 336 -3.18 67.48 5.13
CA LEU A 336 -2.29 67.35 6.28
C LEU A 336 -1.14 68.35 6.22
N THR A 337 -0.82 68.94 7.37
CA THR A 337 0.46 69.65 7.49
C THR A 337 1.61 68.65 7.62
N PRO A 338 2.85 69.01 7.22
CA PRO A 338 3.99 68.11 7.33
C PRO A 338 4.26 67.57 8.75
N ARG A 339 3.82 68.31 9.77
CA ARG A 339 3.96 67.91 11.18
C ARG A 339 2.94 66.83 11.56
N ASP A 340 1.69 67.01 11.17
CA ASP A 340 0.60 66.06 11.44
C ASP A 340 0.83 64.73 10.70
N ALA A 341 1.34 64.80 9.47
CA ALA A 341 1.71 63.61 8.70
C ALA A 341 2.80 62.78 9.38
N LEU A 342 3.77 63.44 10.03
CA LEU A 342 4.84 62.77 10.76
C LEU A 342 4.30 62.09 12.03
N GLU A 343 3.36 62.74 12.73
CA GLU A 343 2.74 62.24 13.97
C GLU A 343 1.88 61.00 13.70
N ILE A 344 1.06 61.04 12.64
CA ILE A 344 0.27 59.90 12.15
C ILE A 344 1.17 58.70 11.78
N LEU A 345 2.34 58.94 11.18
CA LEU A 345 3.30 57.85 10.89
C LEU A 345 3.84 57.18 12.15
N TYR A 346 4.05 57.92 13.23
CA TYR A 346 4.45 57.33 14.52
C TYR A 346 3.33 56.51 15.15
N GLU A 347 2.08 56.96 15.06
CA GLU A 347 0.90 56.23 15.56
C GLU A 347 0.68 54.92 14.78
N LEU A 348 0.74 54.97 13.44
CA LEU A 348 0.62 53.77 12.61
C LEU A 348 1.74 52.77 12.88
N LYS A 349 2.95 53.24 13.20
CA LYS A 349 4.08 52.39 13.59
C LYS A 349 3.87 51.73 14.95
N GLN A 350 3.25 52.40 15.92
CA GLN A 350 2.84 51.77 17.18
C GLN A 350 1.78 50.69 16.96
N LEU A 351 0.73 51.01 16.18
CA LEU A 351 -0.34 50.06 15.84
C LEU A 351 0.16 48.85 15.04
N ALA A 352 1.21 49.00 14.23
CA ALA A 352 1.86 47.89 13.52
C ALA A 352 2.79 47.05 14.41
N GLY A 353 3.27 47.63 15.53
CA GLY A 353 4.17 46.97 16.48
C GLY A 353 3.47 46.08 17.49
N GLU A 354 2.18 46.31 17.77
CA GLU A 354 1.35 45.48 18.64
C GLU A 354 0.85 44.21 17.93
N ARG A 355 1.77 43.35 17.47
CA ARG A 355 1.41 41.94 17.27
C ARG A 355 1.28 41.30 18.65
N LYS A 356 0.04 41.04 19.07
CA LYS A 356 -0.28 40.06 20.13
C LYS A 356 0.60 38.82 19.90
N ARG A 357 1.44 38.51 20.89
CA ARG A 357 1.99 37.16 21.06
C ARG A 357 0.81 36.24 21.38
N GLU A 358 0.31 35.55 20.39
CA GLU A 358 -0.42 34.27 20.53
C GLU A 358 0.12 33.30 19.49
#